data_AF-G3I216-F1
#
_entry.id   AF-G3I216-F1
#
_cell.length_a   1.000
_cell.length_b   1.000
_cell.length_c   1.000
_cell.angle_alpha   90.00
_cell.angle_beta   90.00
_cell.angle_gamma   90.00
#
_symmetry.space_group_name_H-M   'P 1'
#
loop_
_entity.id
_entity.type
_entity.pdbx_description
1 polymer ?
#
loop_
_entity_poly.entity_id
_entity_poly.type
_entity_poly.pdbx_seq_one_letter_code
_entity_poly.pdbx_strand_id
1 'polypeptide(L)'
;MAPSRKFFVGGNWKMNGRKKCLGELICTLNAAKISPGMIKDLGAKWVVLGHSERRHTFVESDELIGQKVAHALAEGLGVIACIGEKLDEREAGITEKVVFEQTKAIADNVKDWNKVVLAYEPVWAIGIGKTATPQQAQEIHEKLRGWLKSNVSDAVAQSTRIIYGGSVTGATCKERAPSEERSIHSP
;
A
#
# COMPACT_ATOMS: atom_id res chain seq x y z
N MET A 1 -11.63 2.01 -25.81
CA MET A 1 -10.82 1.07 -25.00
C MET A 1 -10.44 1.79 -23.72
N ALA A 2 -10.77 1.25 -22.54
CA ALA A 2 -10.25 1.81 -21.29
C ALA A 2 -8.71 1.74 -21.35
N PRO A 3 -7.99 2.81 -20.95
CA PRO A 3 -6.53 2.78 -20.96
C PRO A 3 -6.03 1.61 -20.10
N SER A 4 -5.21 0.74 -20.66
CA SER A 4 -4.63 -0.38 -19.91
C SER A 4 -3.73 0.18 -18.81
N ARG A 5 -3.90 -0.32 -17.58
CA ARG A 5 -3.09 0.10 -16.43
C ARG A 5 -1.65 -0.32 -16.65
N LYS A 6 -0.70 0.56 -16.37
CA LYS A 6 0.72 0.19 -16.40
C LYS A 6 1.04 -0.72 -15.21
N PHE A 7 1.69 -1.83 -15.50
CA PHE A 7 2.19 -2.80 -14.53
C PHE A 7 3.14 -2.15 -13.52
N PHE A 8 3.03 -2.52 -12.22
CA PHE A 8 3.77 -1.87 -11.14
C PHE A 8 4.31 -2.88 -10.11
N VAL A 9 5.60 -3.21 -10.16
CA VAL A 9 6.25 -4.06 -9.15
C VAL A 9 7.04 -3.20 -8.17
N GLY A 10 6.80 -3.40 -6.87
CA GLY A 10 7.54 -2.74 -5.79
C GLY A 10 8.37 -3.74 -4.99
N GLY A 11 9.55 -3.33 -4.53
CA GLY A 11 10.29 -4.05 -3.49
C GLY A 11 10.24 -3.26 -2.19
N ASN A 12 9.83 -3.90 -1.08
CA ASN A 12 9.90 -3.30 0.24
C ASN A 12 11.00 -3.98 1.05
N TRP A 13 12.20 -3.39 1.06
CA TRP A 13 13.34 -3.95 1.79
C TRP A 13 13.20 -3.84 3.33
N LYS A 14 12.17 -3.16 3.85
CA LYS A 14 11.98 -2.91 5.28
C LYS A 14 13.27 -2.34 5.90
N MET A 15 13.63 -2.80 7.10
CA MET A 15 14.91 -2.49 7.75
C MET A 15 16.00 -3.54 7.43
N ASN A 16 16.07 -4.04 6.19
CA ASN A 16 17.13 -4.96 5.78
C ASN A 16 18.23 -4.22 4.99
N GLY A 17 19.47 -4.38 5.45
CA GLY A 17 20.68 -3.81 4.83
C GLY A 17 21.89 -3.95 5.76
N ARG A 18 23.11 -3.63 5.29
CA ARG A 18 24.33 -3.74 6.11
C ARG A 18 24.24 -2.79 7.32
N LYS A 19 24.27 -3.34 8.54
CA LYS A 19 24.09 -2.63 9.84
C LYS A 19 24.80 -1.27 9.94
N LYS A 20 26.02 -1.16 9.38
CA LYS A 20 26.84 0.05 9.45
C LYS A 20 26.24 1.25 8.70
N CYS A 21 25.64 1.03 7.52
CA CYS A 21 25.00 2.10 6.75
C CYS A 21 23.55 2.35 7.20
N LEU A 22 22.89 1.34 7.77
CA LEU A 22 21.51 1.46 8.25
C LEU A 22 21.41 2.27 9.54
N GLY A 23 22.37 2.14 10.45
CA GLY A 23 22.34 2.83 11.75
C GLY A 23 22.40 4.35 11.63
N GLU A 24 23.34 4.88 10.83
CA GLU A 24 23.46 6.32 10.59
C GLU A 24 22.25 6.88 9.83
N LEU A 25 21.76 6.14 8.82
CA LEU A 25 20.58 6.53 8.06
C LEU A 25 19.34 6.55 8.97
N ILE A 26 19.09 5.51 9.77
CA ILE A 26 17.92 5.43 10.66
C ILE A 26 17.97 6.50 11.76
N CYS A 27 19.13 6.74 12.38
CA CYS A 27 19.28 7.83 13.36
C CYS A 27 19.03 9.20 12.73
N THR A 28 19.53 9.43 11.50
CA THR A 28 19.31 10.69 10.78
C THR A 28 17.85 10.84 10.33
N LEU A 29 17.23 9.78 9.81
CA LEU A 29 15.85 9.81 9.32
C LEU A 29 14.80 9.87 10.45
N ASN A 30 15.09 9.30 11.62
CA ASN A 30 14.20 9.37 12.79
C ASN A 30 14.37 10.68 13.59
N ALA A 31 15.57 11.25 13.63
CA ALA A 31 15.83 12.53 14.28
C ALA A 31 15.42 13.73 13.41
N ALA A 32 15.56 13.60 12.09
CA ALA A 32 15.00 14.57 11.16
C ALA A 32 13.48 14.36 11.09
N LYS A 33 12.71 15.41 11.36
CA LYS A 33 11.32 15.47 10.88
C LYS A 33 11.39 15.55 9.34
N ILE A 34 11.58 14.42 8.68
CA ILE A 34 11.80 14.38 7.24
C ILE A 34 10.52 14.82 6.55
N SER A 35 10.59 16.00 5.94
CA SER A 35 9.54 16.47 5.05
C SER A 35 9.64 15.71 3.73
N PRO A 36 8.53 15.52 3.01
CA PRO A 36 8.58 14.91 1.69
C PRO A 36 9.46 15.69 0.70
N GLY A 37 9.69 17.00 0.95
CA GLY A 37 10.67 17.81 0.22
C GLY A 37 12.10 17.26 0.29
N MET A 38 12.56 16.85 1.48
CA MET A 38 13.90 16.24 1.63
C MET A 38 14.02 14.91 0.88
N ILE A 39 12.93 14.14 0.79
CA ILE A 39 12.89 12.86 0.05
C ILE A 39 13.02 13.11 -1.46
N LYS A 40 12.36 14.17 -1.95
CA LYS A 40 12.43 14.59 -3.35
C LYS A 40 13.82 15.11 -3.72
N ASP A 41 14.49 15.83 -2.82
CA ASP A 41 15.85 16.32 -3.03
C ASP A 41 16.88 15.19 -3.18
N LEU A 42 16.59 14.02 -2.58
CA LEU A 42 17.36 12.78 -2.76
C LEU A 42 17.02 12.04 -4.08
N GLY A 43 16.12 12.59 -4.90
CA GLY A 43 15.71 12.03 -6.19
C GLY A 43 14.66 10.92 -6.10
N ALA A 44 14.12 10.64 -4.91
CA ALA A 44 13.06 9.65 -4.76
C ALA A 44 11.73 10.19 -5.31
N LYS A 45 11.01 9.32 -6.04
CA LYS A 45 9.76 9.67 -6.75
C LYS A 45 8.52 9.06 -6.12
N TRP A 46 8.69 8.08 -5.25
CA TRP A 46 7.60 7.29 -4.65
C TRP A 46 7.87 7.05 -3.16
N VAL A 47 6.80 6.98 -2.37
CA VAL A 47 6.83 6.66 -0.94
C VAL A 47 5.77 5.61 -0.59
N VAL A 48 6.09 4.73 0.36
CA VAL A 48 5.14 3.77 0.95
C VAL A 48 4.59 4.38 2.25
N LEU A 49 3.27 4.42 2.40
CA LEU A 49 2.60 4.98 3.57
C LEU A 49 1.54 4.01 4.09
N GLY A 50 1.33 4.00 5.41
CA GLY A 50 0.33 3.15 6.05
C GLY A 50 0.65 1.65 6.06
N HIS A 51 1.92 1.27 5.93
CA HIS A 51 2.34 -0.13 6.07
C HIS A 51 1.88 -0.69 7.43
N SER A 52 1.47 -1.96 7.48
CA SER A 52 0.90 -2.62 8.66
C SER A 52 1.78 -2.48 9.93
N GLU A 53 3.10 -2.59 9.79
CA GLU A 53 4.06 -2.36 10.88
C GLU A 53 3.96 -0.93 11.45
N ARG A 54 3.72 0.08 10.61
CA ARG A 54 3.52 1.47 11.07
C ARG A 54 2.18 1.65 11.77
N ARG A 55 1.11 1.03 11.24
CA ARG A 55 -0.23 1.05 11.84
C ARG A 55 -0.25 0.41 13.22
N HIS A 56 0.48 -0.70 13.41
CA HIS A 56 0.37 -1.49 14.63
C HIS A 56 1.50 -1.26 15.64
N THR A 57 2.74 -1.07 15.18
CA THR A 57 3.88 -0.82 16.08
C THR A 57 4.01 0.66 16.44
N PHE A 58 3.77 1.55 15.48
CA PHE A 58 3.87 3.00 15.68
C PHE A 58 2.50 3.68 15.86
N VAL A 59 1.42 2.88 15.88
CA VAL A 59 0.05 3.31 16.17
C VAL A 59 -0.39 4.48 15.26
N GLU A 60 0.01 4.43 13.98
CA GLU A 60 -0.44 5.43 13.00
C GLU A 60 -1.92 5.21 12.67
N SER A 61 -2.75 6.20 12.99
CA SER A 61 -4.19 6.16 12.72
C SER A 61 -4.51 6.37 11.23
N ASP A 62 -5.72 5.99 10.83
CA ASP A 62 -6.21 6.16 9.46
C ASP A 62 -6.24 7.62 9.01
N GLU A 63 -6.62 8.52 9.92
CA GLU A 63 -6.65 9.96 9.66
C GLU A 63 -5.24 10.50 9.41
N LEU A 64 -4.27 10.10 10.23
CA LEU A 64 -2.87 10.51 10.07
C LEU A 64 -2.31 10.00 8.75
N ILE A 65 -2.63 8.76 8.37
CA ILE A 65 -2.18 8.18 7.10
C ILE A 65 -2.80 8.94 5.92
N GLY A 66 -4.10 9.23 5.95
CA GLY A 66 -4.75 10.05 4.93
C GLY A 66 -4.10 11.42 4.75
N GLN A 67 -3.78 12.11 5.85
CA GLN A 67 -3.06 13.39 5.84
C GLN A 67 -1.66 13.27 5.21
N LYS A 68 -0.90 12.21 5.57
CA LYS A 68 0.43 11.96 5.00
C LYS A 68 0.37 11.67 3.51
N VAL A 69 -0.64 10.92 3.05
CA VAL A 69 -0.83 10.64 1.62
C VAL A 69 -1.07 11.95 0.86
N ALA A 70 -1.99 12.79 1.35
CA ALA A 70 -2.26 14.09 0.73
C ALA A 70 -1.01 14.99 0.69
N HIS A 71 -0.26 15.04 1.79
CA HIS A 71 0.97 15.83 1.85
C HIS A 71 2.05 15.33 0.87
N ALA A 72 2.27 14.01 0.78
CA ALA A 72 3.22 13.43 -0.16
C ALA A 72 2.84 13.71 -1.63
N LEU A 73 1.55 13.64 -1.97
CA LEU A 73 1.05 13.97 -3.30
C LEU A 73 1.23 15.46 -3.63
N ALA A 74 0.96 16.36 -2.66
CA ALA A 74 1.14 17.80 -2.83
C ALA A 74 2.61 18.18 -3.13
N GLU A 75 3.56 17.45 -2.55
CA GLU A 75 5.00 17.61 -2.82
C GLU A 75 5.45 16.98 -4.15
N GLY A 76 4.54 16.27 -4.83
CA GLY A 76 4.72 15.70 -6.15
C GLY A 76 5.23 14.25 -6.17
N LEU A 77 5.32 13.61 -5.00
CA LEU A 77 5.66 12.18 -4.89
C LEU A 77 4.47 11.31 -5.31
N GLY A 78 4.76 10.12 -5.83
CA GLY A 78 3.77 9.06 -5.90
C GLY A 78 3.66 8.31 -4.58
N VAL A 79 2.49 7.75 -4.32
CA VAL A 79 2.20 7.09 -3.05
C VAL A 79 1.72 5.66 -3.29
N ILE A 80 2.33 4.72 -2.57
CA ILE A 80 1.83 3.37 -2.36
C ILE A 80 1.20 3.36 -0.96
N ALA A 81 -0.12 3.39 -0.89
CA ALA A 81 -0.85 3.40 0.37
C ALA A 81 -1.27 1.99 0.74
N CYS A 82 -0.77 1.49 1.87
CA CYS A 82 -1.06 0.14 2.34
C CYS A 82 -2.33 0.10 3.21
N ILE A 83 -3.14 -0.92 2.94
CA ILE A 83 -4.38 -1.24 3.64
C ILE A 83 -4.45 -2.75 3.87
N GLY A 84 -5.15 -3.18 4.90
CA GLY A 84 -5.27 -4.59 5.22
C GLY A 84 -5.82 -4.81 6.63
N GLU A 85 -6.48 -5.93 6.78
CA GLU A 85 -7.08 -6.40 8.02
C GLU A 85 -6.14 -7.34 8.79
N LYS A 86 -6.34 -7.41 10.10
CA LYS A 86 -5.71 -8.36 11.01
C LYS A 86 -6.40 -9.74 10.95
N LEU A 87 -5.77 -10.74 11.56
CA LEU A 87 -6.30 -12.10 11.58
C LEU A 87 -7.65 -12.19 12.30
N ASP A 88 -7.78 -11.54 13.46
CA ASP A 88 -9.01 -11.47 14.24
C ASP A 88 -10.15 -10.77 13.49
N GLU A 89 -9.83 -9.70 12.76
CA GLU A 89 -10.78 -8.99 11.89
C GLU A 89 -11.25 -9.86 10.71
N ARG A 90 -10.35 -10.69 10.15
CA ARG A 90 -10.69 -11.68 9.11
C ARG A 90 -11.58 -12.78 9.66
N GLU A 91 -11.23 -13.34 10.81
CA GLU A 91 -11.99 -14.41 11.47
C GLU A 91 -13.37 -13.93 11.94
N ALA A 92 -13.49 -12.64 12.30
CA ALA A 92 -14.77 -11.99 12.61
C ALA A 92 -15.59 -11.61 11.37
N GLY A 93 -15.08 -11.83 10.15
CA GLY A 93 -15.80 -11.54 8.91
C GLY A 93 -15.94 -10.04 8.60
N ILE A 94 -15.10 -9.18 9.18
CA ILE A 94 -15.17 -7.71 9.02
C ILE A 94 -14.08 -7.14 8.10
N THR A 95 -13.41 -7.99 7.30
CA THR A 95 -12.36 -7.56 6.36
C THR A 95 -12.77 -6.36 5.50
N GLU A 96 -13.95 -6.43 4.87
CA GLU A 96 -14.45 -5.37 3.98
C GLU A 96 -14.60 -4.04 4.71
N LYS A 97 -15.20 -4.08 5.90
CA LYS A 97 -15.37 -2.90 6.73
C LYS A 97 -14.03 -2.22 7.01
N VAL A 98 -13.03 -2.99 7.45
CA VAL A 98 -11.70 -2.48 7.77
C VAL A 98 -11.03 -1.86 6.55
N VAL A 99 -10.95 -2.60 5.43
CA VAL A 99 -10.25 -2.08 4.24
C VAL A 99 -10.98 -0.87 3.63
N PHE A 100 -12.31 -0.81 3.73
CA PHE A 100 -13.08 0.34 3.25
C PHE A 100 -12.92 1.56 4.15
N GLU A 101 -12.91 1.40 5.48
CA GLU A 101 -12.64 2.50 6.41
C GLU A 101 -11.25 3.10 6.18
N GLN A 102 -10.22 2.24 6.05
CA GLN A 102 -8.86 2.67 5.73
C GLN A 102 -8.77 3.37 4.37
N THR A 103 -9.45 2.83 3.34
CA THR A 103 -9.49 3.44 2.00
C THR A 103 -10.24 4.77 2.01
N LYS A 104 -11.32 4.87 2.80
CA LYS A 104 -12.10 6.09 2.96
C LYS A 104 -11.26 7.21 3.57
N ALA A 105 -10.51 6.94 4.63
CA ALA A 105 -9.66 7.95 5.25
C ALA A 105 -8.61 8.52 4.28
N ILE A 106 -8.10 7.69 3.37
CA ILE A 106 -7.23 8.13 2.27
C ILE A 106 -8.04 8.98 1.27
N ALA A 107 -9.18 8.48 0.81
CA ALA A 107 -10.01 9.16 -0.19
C ALA A 107 -10.52 10.53 0.27
N ASP A 108 -10.86 10.69 1.55
CA ASP A 108 -11.32 11.95 2.14
C ASP A 108 -10.25 13.07 2.03
N ASN A 109 -8.97 12.70 1.92
CA ASN A 109 -7.84 13.64 1.82
C ASN A 109 -7.26 13.75 0.40
N VAL A 110 -7.62 12.85 -0.52
CA VAL A 110 -6.99 12.74 -1.85
C VAL A 110 -7.96 13.10 -2.96
N LYS A 111 -7.61 14.16 -3.71
CA LYS A 111 -8.38 14.61 -4.88
C LYS A 111 -7.86 14.05 -6.21
N ASP A 112 -6.55 13.86 -6.32
CA ASP A 112 -5.90 13.31 -7.52
C ASP A 112 -5.31 11.92 -7.24
N TRP A 113 -5.84 10.92 -7.95
CA TRP A 113 -5.44 9.52 -7.83
C TRP A 113 -4.40 9.08 -8.87
N ASN A 114 -3.94 9.97 -9.76
CA ASN A 114 -3.01 9.63 -10.85
C ASN A 114 -1.70 9.02 -10.35
N LYS A 115 -1.24 9.45 -9.17
CA LYS A 115 0.00 8.96 -8.54
C LYS A 115 -0.27 8.10 -7.29
N VAL A 116 -1.47 7.55 -7.16
CA VAL A 116 -1.83 6.66 -6.05
C VAL A 116 -1.84 5.20 -6.52
N VAL A 117 -1.31 4.33 -5.67
CA VAL A 117 -1.39 2.88 -5.75
C VAL A 117 -1.90 2.40 -4.40
N LEU A 118 -2.93 1.55 -4.39
CA LEU A 118 -3.38 0.87 -3.18
C LEU A 118 -2.66 -0.47 -3.07
N ALA A 119 -2.02 -0.74 -1.94
CA ALA A 119 -1.44 -2.02 -1.63
C ALA A 119 -2.30 -2.74 -0.60
N TYR A 120 -2.99 -3.80 -1.03
CA TYR A 120 -3.71 -4.69 -0.14
C TYR A 120 -2.75 -5.70 0.48
N GLU A 121 -2.52 -5.56 1.78
CA GLU A 121 -1.57 -6.30 2.59
C GLU A 121 -2.30 -6.91 3.79
N PRO A 122 -3.01 -8.04 3.64
CA PRO A 122 -3.63 -8.72 4.76
C PRO A 122 -2.55 -9.02 5.80
N VAL A 123 -2.69 -8.47 7.01
CA VAL A 123 -1.62 -8.42 8.02
C VAL A 123 -1.23 -9.83 8.44
N TRP A 124 -2.19 -10.74 8.46
CA TRP A 124 -2.00 -12.16 8.72
C TRP A 124 -1.22 -12.92 7.64
N ALA A 125 -0.96 -12.31 6.47
CA ALA A 125 -0.17 -12.90 5.39
C ALA A 125 1.26 -12.33 5.30
N ILE A 126 1.70 -11.53 6.27
CA ILE A 126 3.00 -10.88 6.29
C ILE A 126 3.97 -11.68 7.17
N GLY A 127 5.06 -12.17 6.59
CA GLY A 127 6.21 -12.72 7.34
C GLY A 127 5.98 -14.05 8.08
N ILE A 128 4.77 -14.62 8.06
CA ILE A 128 4.45 -15.86 8.81
C ILE A 128 4.28 -17.11 7.93
N GLY A 129 4.65 -17.04 6.66
CA GLY A 129 4.55 -18.16 5.70
C GLY A 129 3.13 -18.53 5.27
N LYS A 130 2.10 -18.05 5.97
CA LYS A 130 0.71 -18.06 5.49
C LYS A 130 0.54 -16.99 4.43
N THR A 131 -0.09 -17.35 3.32
CA THR A 131 -0.31 -16.43 2.21
C THR A 131 -1.74 -16.54 1.72
N ALA A 132 -2.38 -15.40 1.46
CA ALA A 132 -3.70 -15.39 0.84
C ALA A 132 -3.66 -16.11 -0.51
N THR A 133 -4.71 -16.88 -0.81
CA THR A 133 -4.85 -17.49 -2.14
C THR A 133 -5.06 -16.40 -3.20
N PRO A 134 -4.70 -16.64 -4.47
CA PRO A 134 -4.98 -15.70 -5.55
C PRO A 134 -6.45 -15.25 -5.58
N GLN A 135 -7.38 -16.18 -5.30
CA GLN A 135 -8.82 -15.92 -5.27
C GLN A 135 -9.21 -14.99 -4.12
N GLN A 136 -8.66 -15.19 -2.92
CA GLN A 136 -8.91 -14.31 -1.77
C GLN A 136 -8.40 -12.89 -2.03
N ALA A 137 -7.23 -12.75 -2.66
CA ALA A 137 -6.72 -11.43 -3.03
C ALA A 137 -7.61 -10.77 -4.09
N GLN A 138 -8.00 -11.52 -5.13
CA GLN A 138 -8.84 -11.02 -6.22
C GLN A 138 -10.22 -10.57 -5.72
N GLU A 139 -10.83 -11.31 -4.80
CA GLU A 139 -12.12 -10.95 -4.20
C GLU A 139 -12.06 -9.57 -3.53
N ILE A 140 -11.02 -9.31 -2.73
CA ILE A 140 -10.87 -8.02 -2.06
C ILE A 140 -10.51 -6.90 -3.05
N HIS A 141 -9.68 -7.19 -4.07
CA HIS A 141 -9.38 -6.23 -5.12
C HIS A 141 -10.63 -5.80 -5.90
N GLU A 142 -11.52 -6.74 -6.23
CA GLU A 142 -12.78 -6.46 -6.91
C GLU A 142 -13.70 -5.60 -6.04
N LYS A 143 -13.84 -5.95 -4.75
CA LYS A 143 -14.62 -5.17 -3.78
C LYS A 143 -14.07 -3.76 -3.58
N LEU A 144 -12.75 -3.59 -3.43
CA LEU A 144 -12.11 -2.27 -3.36
C LEU A 144 -12.33 -1.45 -4.63
N ARG A 145 -12.29 -2.09 -5.80
CA ARG A 145 -12.58 -1.40 -7.07
C ARG A 145 -14.04 -0.97 -7.16
N GLY A 146 -14.96 -1.81 -6.73
CA GLY A 146 -16.38 -1.46 -6.59
C GLY A 146 -16.59 -0.29 -5.64
N TRP A 147 -15.88 -0.29 -4.51
CA TRP A 147 -15.91 0.80 -3.54
C TRP A 147 -15.40 2.12 -4.16
N LEU A 148 -14.25 2.10 -4.85
CA LEU A 148 -13.70 3.28 -5.54
C LEU A 148 -14.64 3.83 -6.60
N LYS A 149 -15.34 2.95 -7.32
CA LYS A 149 -16.30 3.33 -8.35
C LYS A 149 -17.48 4.10 -7.75
N SER A 150 -18.00 3.61 -6.63
CA SER A 150 -19.18 4.20 -5.97
C SER A 150 -18.85 5.45 -5.16
N ASN A 151 -17.65 5.56 -4.58
CA ASN A 151 -17.32 6.61 -3.62
C ASN A 151 -16.35 7.67 -4.15
N VAL A 152 -15.59 7.38 -5.22
CA VAL A 152 -14.64 8.33 -5.81
C VAL A 152 -15.03 8.68 -7.24
N SER A 153 -14.94 7.73 -8.16
CA SER A 153 -15.48 7.81 -9.53
C SER A 153 -15.17 6.53 -10.30
N ASP A 154 -15.94 6.27 -11.36
CA ASP A 154 -15.65 5.18 -12.30
C ASP A 154 -14.27 5.33 -12.96
N ALA A 155 -13.85 6.55 -13.29
CA ALA A 155 -12.52 6.82 -13.85
C ALA A 155 -11.40 6.42 -12.88
N VAL A 156 -11.49 6.81 -11.61
CA VAL A 156 -10.51 6.43 -10.58
C VAL A 156 -10.50 4.93 -10.36
N ALA A 157 -11.68 4.30 -10.29
CA ALA A 157 -11.77 2.85 -10.16
C ALA A 157 -11.10 2.11 -11.34
N GLN A 158 -11.18 2.68 -12.54
CA GLN A 158 -10.54 2.12 -13.73
C GLN A 158 -9.05 2.44 -13.83
N SER A 159 -8.54 3.52 -13.26
CA SER A 159 -7.12 3.90 -13.38
C SER A 159 -6.25 3.47 -12.20
N THR A 160 -6.83 3.39 -10.99
CA THR A 160 -6.10 3.05 -9.76
C THR A 160 -5.59 1.61 -9.82
N ARG A 161 -4.30 1.47 -9.52
CA ARG A 161 -3.63 0.17 -9.40
C ARG A 161 -3.85 -0.34 -7.98
N ILE A 162 -4.36 -1.56 -7.87
CA ILE A 162 -4.51 -2.27 -6.60
C ILE A 162 -3.57 -3.46 -6.62
N ILE A 163 -2.54 -3.44 -5.78
CA ILE A 163 -1.50 -4.47 -5.75
C ILE A 163 -1.61 -5.30 -4.48
N TYR A 164 -1.30 -6.58 -4.56
CA TYR A 164 -1.18 -7.44 -3.39
C TYR A 164 0.23 -7.32 -2.79
N GLY A 165 0.35 -7.04 -1.49
CA GLY A 165 1.65 -6.92 -0.79
C GLY A 165 1.90 -7.91 0.34
N GLY A 166 1.26 -9.10 0.30
CA GLY A 166 1.62 -10.20 1.20
C GLY A 166 2.88 -10.97 0.76
N SER A 167 3.19 -12.09 1.43
CA SER A 167 4.37 -12.92 1.10
C SER A 167 4.33 -13.43 -0.36
N VAL A 168 5.14 -12.85 -1.24
CA VAL A 168 5.26 -13.26 -2.65
C VAL A 168 6.67 -13.74 -2.92
N THR A 169 6.82 -14.87 -3.63
CA THR A 169 8.10 -15.41 -4.07
C THR A 169 8.16 -15.41 -5.60
N GLY A 170 9.36 -15.56 -6.18
CA GLY A 170 9.51 -15.65 -7.64
C GLY A 170 8.65 -16.75 -8.29
N ALA A 171 8.37 -17.83 -7.55
CA ALA A 171 7.49 -18.92 -7.99
C ALA A 171 6.00 -18.54 -7.95
N THR A 172 5.53 -17.96 -6.84
CA THR A 172 4.10 -17.60 -6.67
C THR A 172 3.71 -16.33 -7.45
N CYS A 173 4.72 -15.55 -7.86
CA CYS A 173 4.57 -14.40 -8.74
C CYS A 173 4.22 -14.79 -10.19
N LYS A 174 4.08 -16.08 -10.56
CA LYS A 174 3.47 -16.48 -11.84
C LYS A 174 2.02 -16.93 -11.69
N GLU A 175 1.66 -17.63 -10.63
CA GLU A 175 0.29 -18.14 -10.44
C GLU A 175 -0.74 -17.05 -10.12
N ARG A 176 -0.31 -15.94 -9.52
CA ARG A 176 -1.16 -14.78 -9.21
C ARG A 176 -1.37 -13.82 -10.40
N ALA A 177 -1.04 -14.23 -11.64
CA ALA A 177 -1.05 -13.41 -12.87
C ALA A 177 -2.34 -13.11 -13.55
N PRO A 178 -3.37 -13.97 -13.47
CA PRO A 178 -4.26 -14.03 -14.61
C PRO A 178 -5.00 -12.72 -14.90
N SER A 179 -4.99 -11.76 -13.98
CA SER A 179 -5.61 -10.44 -14.11
C SER A 179 -4.66 -9.29 -13.68
N GLU A 180 -4.02 -8.67 -14.67
CA GLU A 180 -3.49 -7.28 -14.80
C GLU A 180 -2.76 -6.53 -13.64
N GLU A 181 -2.60 -7.04 -12.42
CA GLU A 181 -2.08 -6.25 -11.28
C GLU A 181 -1.23 -7.09 -10.28
N ARG A 182 0.02 -6.70 -10.00
CA ARG A 182 0.93 -7.36 -9.03
C ARG A 182 2.05 -6.39 -8.63
N SER A 183 2.79 -6.43 -7.52
CA SER A 183 2.78 -7.00 -6.15
C SER A 183 3.99 -6.37 -5.42
N ILE A 184 4.00 -6.26 -4.09
CA ILE A 184 5.18 -5.80 -3.32
C ILE A 184 5.93 -7.02 -2.77
N HIS A 185 7.20 -7.18 -3.12
CA HIS A 185 8.07 -8.24 -2.58
C HIS A 185 8.89 -7.70 -1.39
N SER A 186 8.76 -8.35 -0.23
CA SER A 186 9.75 -8.22 0.85
C SER A 186 10.82 -9.31 0.67
N PRO A 187 12.12 -8.96 0.57
CA PRO A 187 13.20 -9.94 0.57
C PRO A 187 13.35 -10.63 1.94
#